data_AF-A0A2P2KFS0-F1
#
_entry.id   AF-A0A2P2KFS0-F1
#
_cell.length_a   1.000
_cell.length_b   1.000
_cell.length_c   1.000
_cell.angle_alpha   90.00
_cell.angle_beta   90.00
_cell.angle_gamma   90.00
#
_symmetry.space_group_name_H-M   'P 1'
#
loop_
_entity.id
_entity.type
_entity.pdbx_description
1 polymer ?
#
loop_
_entity_poly.entity_id
_entity_poly.type
_entity_poly.pdbx_seq_one_letter_code
_entity_poly.pdbx_strand_id
1 'polypeptide(L)'
;MRGKKRRKDSFNKEKGDLPLEKLMSLQIPATLKKQLVDDCEFVTHLGKLVKLPRTPNVDGILKKYLYYRSKKDGSRAESVGEILNGLRCYFDKALPVMLLYKSERKQYVDAIKDNNSPSEVYGAEHLLRLFVKLPELIAHANIEEETLTELQQKLVDFLKFLQKNQNTFFLSTYHVLEDTETSSNQ
;
A
#
# COMPACT_ATOMS: atom_id res chain seq x y z
N MET A 1 -1.70 59.02 -32.79
CA MET A 1 -2.58 58.53 -31.71
C MET A 1 -1.82 57.52 -30.86
N ARG A 2 -1.92 57.66 -29.53
CA ARG A 2 -1.31 56.82 -28.49
C ARG A 2 -1.92 55.40 -28.49
N GLY A 3 -1.08 54.38 -28.42
CA GLY A 3 -1.44 53.02 -28.02
C GLY A 3 -0.45 52.50 -26.97
N LYS A 4 -0.86 52.55 -25.70
CA LYS A 4 -0.09 52.15 -24.50
C LYS A 4 -0.02 50.62 -24.36
N LYS A 5 1.20 50.11 -24.16
CA LYS A 5 1.67 49.16 -23.13
C LYS A 5 0.67 48.12 -22.59
N ARG A 6 1.00 46.83 -22.71
CA ARG A 6 0.96 45.85 -21.59
C ARG A 6 1.87 44.65 -21.90
N ARG A 7 3.03 44.61 -21.23
CA ARG A 7 3.74 43.37 -20.90
C ARG A 7 2.79 42.51 -20.07
N LYS A 8 2.74 41.20 -20.34
CA LYS A 8 2.23 40.23 -19.37
C LYS A 8 3.32 39.19 -19.15
N ASP A 9 3.98 39.39 -18.01
CA ASP A 9 4.87 38.46 -17.36
C ASP A 9 4.19 37.12 -17.08
N SER A 10 5.03 36.09 -17.01
CA SER A 10 4.93 34.94 -16.13
C SER A 10 3.72 34.03 -16.25
N PHE A 11 3.92 32.89 -16.92
CA PHE A 11 3.46 31.62 -16.38
C PHE A 11 4.65 30.66 -16.34
N ASN A 12 5.35 30.70 -15.21
CA ASN A 12 6.28 29.67 -14.80
C ASN A 12 5.48 28.37 -14.71
N LYS A 13 5.66 27.48 -15.69
CA LYS A 13 5.11 26.13 -15.64
C LYS A 13 6.19 25.25 -15.03
N GLU A 14 6.42 25.44 -13.73
CA GLU A 14 7.07 24.43 -12.91
C GLU A 14 6.12 23.23 -12.83
N LYS A 15 6.12 22.42 -13.90
CA LYS A 15 5.89 21.00 -13.73
C LYS A 15 7.12 20.52 -12.97
N GLY A 16 6.98 20.41 -11.65
CA GLY A 16 7.93 19.72 -10.81
C GLY A 16 7.97 18.25 -11.21
N ASP A 17 8.71 17.94 -12.27
CA ASP A 17 9.34 16.64 -12.39
C ASP A 17 10.43 16.64 -11.32
N LEU A 18 10.13 16.02 -10.18
CA LEU A 18 11.18 15.58 -9.27
C LEU A 18 12.17 14.75 -10.09
N PRO A 19 13.49 14.98 -9.95
CA PRO A 19 14.48 14.18 -10.67
C PRO A 19 14.23 12.70 -10.36
N LEU A 20 13.93 11.92 -11.40
CA LEU A 20 13.67 10.48 -11.33
C LEU A 20 14.81 9.72 -10.61
N GLU A 21 16.00 10.32 -10.56
CA GLU A 21 17.20 9.81 -9.92
C GLU A 21 17.11 9.66 -8.40
N LYS A 22 16.19 10.37 -7.72
CA LYS A 22 15.99 10.20 -6.25
C LYS A 22 14.90 9.18 -5.90
N LEU A 23 14.31 8.51 -6.89
CA LEU A 23 13.32 7.47 -6.61
C LEU A 23 14.00 6.18 -6.13
N MET A 24 13.62 5.80 -4.92
CA MET A 24 13.87 4.48 -4.37
C MET A 24 13.36 3.37 -5.31
N SER A 25 14.25 2.57 -5.89
CA SER A 25 13.85 1.46 -6.75
C SER A 25 13.51 0.21 -5.93
N LEU A 26 12.23 0.01 -5.61
CA LEU A 26 11.77 -1.23 -4.97
C LEU A 26 11.61 -2.33 -6.01
N GLN A 27 12.53 -3.29 -6.01
CA GLN A 27 12.41 -4.48 -6.84
C GLN A 27 11.38 -5.46 -6.26
N ILE A 28 10.12 -5.29 -6.66
CA ILE A 28 9.05 -6.23 -6.29
C ILE A 28 9.26 -7.56 -7.03
N PRO A 29 9.30 -8.72 -6.32
CA PRO A 29 9.42 -10.03 -6.93
C PRO A 29 8.34 -10.33 -7.97
N ALA A 30 8.69 -11.08 -9.02
CA ALA A 30 7.79 -11.35 -10.16
C ALA A 30 6.46 -12.01 -9.76
N THR A 31 6.46 -12.92 -8.78
CA THR A 31 5.23 -13.59 -8.32
C THR A 31 4.30 -12.64 -7.58
N LEU A 32 4.85 -11.64 -6.88
CA LEU A 32 4.08 -10.57 -6.24
C LEU A 32 3.60 -9.53 -7.26
N LYS A 33 4.38 -9.27 -8.32
CA LYS A 33 3.89 -8.47 -9.46
C LYS A 33 2.69 -9.14 -10.13
N LYS A 34 2.75 -10.46 -10.36
CA LYS A 34 1.60 -11.21 -10.86
C LYS A 34 0.39 -11.06 -9.93
N GLN A 35 0.60 -11.20 -8.61
CA GLN A 35 -0.46 -11.00 -7.64
C GLN A 35 -1.13 -9.62 -7.74
N LEU A 36 -0.35 -8.55 -7.98
CA LEU A 36 -0.89 -7.20 -8.20
C LEU A 36 -1.71 -7.09 -9.49
N VAL A 37 -1.29 -7.77 -10.55
CA VAL A 37 -2.04 -7.81 -11.83
C VAL A 37 -3.36 -8.55 -11.63
N ASP A 38 -3.32 -9.73 -11.02
CA ASP A 38 -4.51 -10.55 -10.74
C ASP A 38 -5.49 -9.79 -9.81
N ASP A 39 -4.97 -9.13 -8.75
CA ASP A 39 -5.75 -8.27 -7.84
C ASP A 39 -6.43 -7.12 -8.58
N CYS A 40 -5.70 -6.44 -9.46
CA CYS A 40 -6.24 -5.37 -10.29
C CYS A 40 -7.38 -5.88 -11.17
N GLU A 41 -7.20 -7.02 -11.85
CA GLU A 41 -8.24 -7.64 -12.69
C GLU A 41 -9.49 -8.02 -11.87
N PHE A 42 -9.31 -8.67 -10.72
CA PHE A 42 -10.43 -9.06 -9.86
C PHE A 42 -11.28 -7.86 -9.43
N VAL A 43 -10.65 -6.77 -8.99
CA VAL A 43 -11.39 -5.62 -8.43
C VAL A 43 -11.94 -4.71 -9.52
N THR A 44 -11.18 -4.45 -10.59
CA THR A 44 -11.53 -3.44 -11.59
C THR A 44 -12.36 -3.99 -12.74
N HIS A 45 -12.11 -5.24 -13.19
CA HIS A 45 -12.80 -5.83 -14.34
C HIS A 45 -13.90 -6.80 -13.90
N LEU A 46 -13.63 -7.60 -12.85
CA LEU A 46 -14.57 -8.63 -12.39
C LEU A 46 -15.47 -8.17 -11.25
N GLY A 47 -15.26 -6.96 -10.71
CA GLY A 47 -16.05 -6.41 -9.61
C GLY A 47 -15.99 -7.22 -8.31
N LYS A 48 -14.99 -8.08 -8.15
CA LYS A 48 -14.83 -8.94 -6.98
C LYS A 48 -14.04 -8.22 -5.90
N LEU A 49 -14.44 -8.40 -4.66
CA LEU A 49 -13.82 -7.77 -3.50
C LEU A 49 -13.23 -8.80 -2.55
N VAL A 50 -12.16 -8.40 -1.88
CA VAL A 50 -11.57 -9.14 -0.76
C VAL A 50 -12.55 -9.09 0.41
N LYS A 51 -12.87 -10.24 1.02
CA LYS A 51 -13.75 -10.26 2.20
C LYS A 51 -13.04 -9.63 3.42
N LEU A 52 -13.70 -8.69 4.06
CA LEU A 52 -13.22 -8.03 5.29
C LEU A 52 -14.05 -8.50 6.51
N PRO A 53 -13.46 -8.58 7.72
CA PRO A 53 -12.04 -8.37 8.01
C PRO A 53 -11.17 -9.54 7.49
N ARG A 54 -9.93 -9.24 7.08
CA ARG A 54 -8.99 -10.25 6.57
C ARG A 54 -8.23 -10.94 7.69
N THR A 55 -7.94 -12.23 7.48
CA THR A 55 -7.09 -13.03 8.35
C THR A 55 -6.03 -13.78 7.51
N PRO A 56 -4.73 -13.58 7.78
CA PRO A 56 -4.17 -12.55 8.67
C PRO A 56 -4.42 -11.14 8.11
N ASN A 57 -4.66 -10.17 9.00
CA ASN A 57 -4.66 -8.75 8.66
C ASN A 57 -3.22 -8.21 8.57
N VAL A 58 -3.06 -6.96 8.13
CA VAL A 58 -1.74 -6.28 8.04
C VAL A 58 -1.02 -6.36 9.38
N ASP A 59 -1.69 -6.06 10.47
CA ASP A 59 -1.13 -6.09 11.82
C ASP A 59 -0.54 -7.47 12.17
N GLY A 60 -1.28 -8.54 11.86
CA GLY A 60 -0.85 -9.91 12.02
C GLY A 60 0.32 -10.29 11.10
N ILE A 61 0.36 -9.78 9.88
CA ILE A 61 1.48 -9.99 8.94
C ILE A 61 2.75 -9.32 9.45
N LEU A 62 2.66 -8.05 9.89
CA LEU A 62 3.80 -7.31 10.43
C LEU A 62 4.35 -7.99 11.69
N LYS A 63 3.47 -8.43 12.61
CA LYS A 63 3.86 -9.20 13.80
C LYS A 63 4.55 -10.52 13.44
N LYS A 64 4.04 -11.26 12.46
CA LYS A 64 4.67 -12.51 11.97
C LYS A 64 6.07 -12.25 11.40
N TYR A 65 6.25 -11.16 10.66
CA TYR A 65 7.56 -10.81 10.12
C TYR A 65 8.55 -10.39 11.23
N LEU A 66 8.10 -9.59 12.20
CA LEU A 66 8.93 -9.22 13.34
C LEU A 66 9.41 -10.46 14.10
N TYR A 67 8.52 -11.40 14.37
CA TYR A 67 8.86 -12.68 15.00
C TYR A 67 9.86 -13.49 14.16
N TYR A 68 9.64 -13.57 12.84
CA TYR A 68 10.58 -14.23 11.92
C TYR A 68 11.98 -13.61 11.98
N ARG A 69 12.07 -12.27 12.05
CA ARG A 69 13.35 -11.56 12.11
C ARG A 69 14.03 -11.71 13.46
N SER A 70 13.31 -11.61 14.58
CA SER A 70 13.88 -11.79 15.92
C SER A 70 14.50 -13.17 16.13
N LYS A 71 13.94 -14.22 15.49
CA LYS A 71 14.53 -15.56 15.50
C LYS A 71 15.79 -15.70 14.64
N LYS A 72 15.95 -14.85 13.63
CA LYS A 72 17.03 -14.94 12.64
C LYS A 72 18.22 -14.04 12.99
N ASP A 73 17.97 -12.85 13.54
CA ASP A 73 18.98 -11.83 13.87
C ASP A 73 18.55 -11.10 15.17
N GLY A 74 19.08 -11.51 16.31
CA GLY A 74 18.70 -10.96 17.62
C GLY A 74 19.01 -9.47 17.82
N SER A 75 20.02 -8.89 17.14
CA SER A 75 20.42 -7.48 17.35
C SER A 75 19.75 -6.48 16.40
N ARG A 76 19.18 -6.93 15.27
CA ARG A 76 18.57 -6.03 14.26
C ARG A 76 17.07 -5.82 14.45
N ALA A 77 16.47 -6.44 15.47
CA ALA A 77 15.02 -6.49 15.66
C ALA A 77 14.40 -5.11 15.99
N GLU A 78 15.08 -4.27 16.77
CA GLU A 78 14.56 -2.96 17.19
C GLU A 78 14.37 -2.02 15.99
N SER A 79 15.42 -1.87 15.17
CA SER A 79 15.38 -1.08 13.93
C SER A 79 14.37 -1.60 12.88
N VAL A 80 13.97 -2.87 12.98
CA VAL A 80 12.94 -3.45 12.13
C VAL A 80 11.55 -3.12 12.69
N GLY A 81 11.37 -3.16 14.01
CA GLY A 81 10.14 -2.76 14.67
C GLY A 81 9.72 -1.33 14.32
N GLU A 82 10.65 -0.38 14.34
CA GLU A 82 10.38 1.02 13.97
C GLU A 82 9.89 1.17 12.53
N ILE A 83 10.54 0.47 11.59
CA ILE A 83 10.15 0.50 10.18
C ILE A 83 8.77 -0.12 9.97
N LEU A 84 8.45 -1.21 10.67
CA LEU A 84 7.13 -1.84 10.57
C LEU A 84 6.04 -0.95 11.17
N ASN A 85 6.33 -0.24 12.27
CA ASN A 85 5.42 0.76 12.85
C ASN A 85 5.19 1.91 11.87
N GLY A 86 6.26 2.39 11.21
CA GLY A 86 6.16 3.37 10.14
C GLY A 86 5.29 2.88 8.99
N LEU A 87 5.50 1.65 8.52
CA LEU A 87 4.72 1.03 7.45
C LEU A 87 3.23 0.87 7.83
N ARG A 88 2.95 0.48 9.08
CA ARG A 88 1.57 0.39 9.61
C ARG A 88 0.88 1.75 9.60
N CYS A 89 1.49 2.75 10.24
CA CYS A 89 0.94 4.11 10.30
C CYS A 89 0.74 4.69 8.91
N TYR A 90 1.67 4.39 8.00
CA TYR A 90 1.59 4.81 6.62
C TYR A 90 0.44 4.13 5.89
N PHE A 91 0.29 2.82 6.04
CA PHE A 91 -0.82 2.06 5.47
C PHE A 91 -2.17 2.61 5.93
N ASP A 92 -2.32 2.87 7.24
CA ASP A 92 -3.56 3.38 7.82
C ASP A 92 -3.97 4.73 7.20
N LYS A 93 -3.00 5.61 6.92
CA LYS A 93 -3.26 6.91 6.29
C LYS A 93 -3.42 6.81 4.77
N ALA A 94 -2.63 5.97 4.12
CA ALA A 94 -2.58 5.86 2.66
C ALA A 94 -3.77 5.08 2.10
N LEU A 95 -4.31 4.10 2.83
CA LEU A 95 -5.39 3.25 2.36
C LEU A 95 -6.59 4.06 1.84
N PRO A 96 -7.25 4.91 2.66
CA PRO A 96 -8.40 5.69 2.20
C PRO A 96 -8.04 6.78 1.19
N VAL A 97 -6.76 7.13 1.02
CA VAL A 97 -6.37 8.20 0.10
C VAL A 97 -6.09 7.64 -1.29
N MET A 98 -5.30 6.56 -1.39
CA MET A 98 -4.71 6.15 -2.67
C MET A 98 -4.64 4.65 -2.95
N LEU A 99 -4.89 3.76 -1.98
CA LEU A 99 -4.70 2.31 -2.18
C LEU A 99 -6.00 1.56 -2.55
N LEU A 100 -7.15 2.22 -2.43
CA LEU A 100 -8.46 1.66 -2.76
C LEU A 100 -8.92 2.04 -4.17
N TYR A 101 -9.34 1.04 -4.93
CA TYR A 101 -10.08 1.23 -6.17
C TYR A 101 -11.47 1.81 -5.89
N LYS A 102 -12.11 2.35 -6.93
CA LYS A 102 -13.44 3.00 -6.81
C LYS A 102 -14.51 2.05 -6.25
N SER A 103 -14.49 0.77 -6.66
CA SER A 103 -15.43 -0.26 -6.21
C SER A 103 -15.26 -0.64 -4.73
N GLU A 104 -14.07 -0.50 -4.16
CA GLU A 104 -13.78 -0.82 -2.76
C GLU A 104 -14.22 0.29 -1.78
N ARG A 105 -14.53 1.50 -2.27
CA ARG A 105 -14.82 2.66 -1.42
C ARG A 105 -16.04 2.46 -0.53
N LYS A 106 -17.09 1.80 -1.04
CA LYS A 106 -18.27 1.44 -0.24
C LYS A 106 -17.91 0.46 0.87
N GLN A 107 -17.21 -0.62 0.51
CA GLN A 107 -16.75 -1.62 1.46
C GLN A 107 -15.87 -1.03 2.58
N TYR A 108 -15.04 -0.02 2.26
CA TYR A 108 -14.25 0.69 3.26
C TYR A 108 -15.11 1.38 4.31
N VAL A 109 -16.15 2.12 3.89
CA VAL A 109 -17.06 2.82 4.81
C VAL A 109 -17.79 1.83 5.72
N ASP A 110 -18.18 0.67 5.18
CA ASP A 110 -18.89 -0.37 5.95
C ASP A 110 -17.95 -1.10 6.94
N ALA A 111 -16.69 -1.31 6.54
CA ALA A 111 -15.72 -2.10 7.30
C ALA A 111 -14.96 -1.29 8.36
N ILE A 112 -14.66 -0.01 8.09
CA ILE A 112 -13.98 0.89 9.03
C ILE A 112 -15.03 1.67 9.82
N LYS A 113 -15.28 1.21 11.04
CA LYS A 113 -16.07 1.90 12.06
C LYS A 113 -15.13 2.58 13.06
N ASP A 114 -15.66 3.51 13.87
CA ASP A 114 -14.90 4.44 14.73
C ASP A 114 -13.79 3.85 15.63
N ASN A 115 -13.72 2.53 15.80
CA ASN A 115 -12.77 1.85 16.67
C ASN A 115 -11.67 1.03 15.98
N ASN A 116 -11.71 0.84 14.66
CA ASN A 116 -10.75 -0.04 13.97
C ASN A 116 -9.86 0.72 13.00
N SER A 117 -8.56 0.46 13.07
CA SER A 117 -7.61 0.95 12.07
C SER A 117 -7.64 0.10 10.79
N PRO A 118 -7.32 0.66 9.61
CA PRO A 118 -7.19 -0.10 8.38
C PRO A 118 -6.29 -1.33 8.50
N SER A 119 -5.17 -1.23 9.21
CA SER A 119 -4.22 -2.32 9.43
C SER A 119 -4.79 -3.51 10.20
N GLU A 120 -5.85 -3.30 10.99
CA GLU A 120 -6.56 -4.35 11.72
C GLU A 120 -7.64 -5.04 10.89
N VAL A 121 -8.05 -4.44 9.76
CA VAL A 121 -9.17 -4.91 8.94
C VAL A 121 -8.69 -5.50 7.61
N TYR A 122 -7.70 -4.88 6.97
CA TYR A 122 -7.24 -5.22 5.63
C TYR A 122 -6.08 -6.23 5.65
N GLY A 123 -5.84 -6.87 4.50
CA GLY A 123 -4.89 -7.98 4.36
C GLY A 123 -3.64 -7.67 3.53
N ALA A 124 -2.98 -8.73 3.08
CA ALA A 124 -1.75 -8.65 2.31
C ALA A 124 -1.96 -8.02 0.92
N GLU A 125 -3.16 -8.16 0.35
CA GLU A 125 -3.52 -7.66 -0.98
C GLU A 125 -3.32 -6.13 -1.02
N HIS A 126 -3.98 -5.42 -0.10
CA HIS A 126 -3.87 -3.96 0.01
C HIS A 126 -2.50 -3.51 0.50
N LEU A 127 -1.88 -4.27 1.41
CA LEU A 127 -0.52 -3.97 1.87
C LEU A 127 0.47 -4.01 0.70
N LEU A 128 0.33 -4.96 -0.23
CA LEU A 128 1.22 -5.05 -1.38
C LEU A 128 1.07 -3.86 -2.33
N ARG A 129 -0.15 -3.31 -2.48
CA ARG A 129 -0.39 -2.08 -3.26
C ARG A 129 0.41 -0.90 -2.72
N LEU A 130 0.62 -0.84 -1.39
CA LEU A 130 1.42 0.21 -0.79
C LEU A 130 2.85 0.22 -1.33
N PHE A 131 3.48 -0.95 -1.54
CA PHE A 131 4.85 -1.04 -2.06
C PHE A 131 5.01 -0.50 -3.49
N VAL A 132 3.92 -0.43 -4.27
CA VAL A 132 3.92 0.22 -5.59
C VAL A 132 3.94 1.74 -5.47
N LYS A 133 3.31 2.28 -4.42
CA LYS A 133 3.17 3.72 -4.18
C LYS A 133 4.30 4.31 -3.33
N LEU A 134 4.95 3.48 -2.54
CA LEU A 134 5.99 3.88 -1.59
C LEU A 134 7.19 4.62 -2.23
N PRO A 135 7.70 4.23 -3.42
CA PRO A 135 8.77 4.97 -4.10
C PRO A 135 8.41 6.43 -4.41
N GLU A 136 7.21 6.66 -4.94
CA GLU A 136 6.70 8.00 -5.27
C GLU A 136 6.62 8.86 -4.01
N LEU A 137 6.21 8.26 -2.90
CA LEU A 137 5.97 8.98 -1.65
C LEU A 137 7.27 9.30 -0.91
N ILE A 138 8.25 8.38 -0.94
CA ILE A 138 9.58 8.61 -0.37
C ILE A 138 10.37 9.65 -1.17
N ALA A 139 10.15 9.78 -2.48
CA ALA A 139 10.83 10.79 -3.29
C ALA A 139 10.57 12.24 -2.81
N HIS A 140 9.43 12.46 -2.13
CA HIS A 140 9.08 13.75 -1.53
C HIS A 140 9.65 13.95 -0.13
N ALA A 141 10.23 12.91 0.48
CA ALA A 141 10.85 12.97 1.80
C ALA A 141 12.34 13.30 1.68
N ASN A 142 12.83 14.22 2.52
CA ASN A 142 14.23 14.57 2.57
C ASN A 142 15.02 13.59 3.45
N ILE A 143 15.19 12.36 2.98
CA ILE A 143 15.93 11.29 3.67
C ILE A 143 17.38 11.27 3.18
N GLU A 144 18.31 11.04 4.10
CA GLU A 144 19.73 10.82 3.80
C GLU A 144 19.94 9.51 3.02
N GLU A 145 20.93 9.48 2.14
CA GLU A 145 21.15 8.37 1.21
C GLU A 145 21.45 7.03 1.91
N GLU A 146 22.22 7.06 2.99
CA GLU A 146 22.54 5.88 3.79
C GLU A 146 21.29 5.30 4.45
N THR A 147 20.49 6.15 5.12
CA THR A 147 19.20 5.75 5.72
C THR A 147 18.22 5.22 4.67
N LEU A 148 18.17 5.84 3.50
CA LEU A 148 17.32 5.40 2.40
C LEU A 148 17.72 4.01 1.91
N THR A 149 19.02 3.76 1.79
CA THR A 149 19.56 2.45 1.39
C THR A 149 19.23 1.36 2.40
N GLU A 150 19.38 1.64 3.71
CA GLU A 150 19.00 0.69 4.75
C GLU A 150 17.50 0.38 4.76
N LEU A 151 16.67 1.43 4.61
CA LEU A 151 15.23 1.28 4.48
C LEU A 151 14.88 0.39 3.29
N GLN A 152 15.52 0.61 2.14
CA GLN A 152 15.32 -0.21 0.94
C GLN A 152 15.65 -1.67 1.15
N GLN A 153 16.78 -1.96 1.78
CA GLN A 153 17.16 -3.33 2.09
C GLN A 153 16.13 -4.02 2.99
N LYS A 154 15.62 -3.31 4.01
CA LYS A 154 14.62 -3.86 4.93
C LYS A 154 13.25 -4.06 4.26
N LEU A 155 12.82 -3.15 3.40
CA LEU A 155 11.58 -3.30 2.61
C LEU A 155 11.67 -4.44 1.59
N VAL A 156 12.82 -4.59 0.92
CA VAL A 156 13.06 -5.71 -0.01
C VAL A 156 13.09 -7.05 0.74
N ASP A 157 13.67 -7.12 1.93
CA ASP A 157 13.62 -8.33 2.78
C ASP A 157 12.17 -8.66 3.18
N PHE A 158 11.37 -7.65 3.53
CA PHE A 158 9.95 -7.83 3.82
C PHE A 158 9.16 -8.36 2.59
N LEU A 159 9.41 -7.82 1.40
CA LEU A 159 8.81 -8.32 0.16
C LEU A 159 9.17 -9.78 -0.11
N LYS A 160 10.43 -10.17 0.16
CA LYS A 160 10.85 -11.59 0.08
C LYS A 160 10.12 -12.46 1.10
N PHE A 161 9.87 -11.95 2.31
CA PHE A 161 9.07 -12.65 3.31
C PHE A 161 7.62 -12.84 2.85
N LEU A 162 6.99 -11.81 2.27
CA LEU A 162 5.65 -11.94 1.69
C LEU A 162 5.61 -12.99 0.57
N GLN A 163 6.60 -12.95 -0.33
CA GLN A 163 6.74 -13.92 -1.41
C GLN A 163 6.86 -15.35 -0.88
N LYS A 164 7.67 -15.57 0.16
CA LYS A 164 7.89 -16.90 0.74
C LYS A 164 6.63 -17.49 1.39
N ASN A 165 5.70 -16.64 1.81
CA ASN A 165 4.44 -16.99 2.47
C ASN A 165 3.21 -16.68 1.60
N GLN A 166 3.40 -16.54 0.29
CA GLN A 166 2.38 -16.00 -0.61
C GLN A 166 1.05 -16.78 -0.53
N ASN A 167 1.12 -18.11 -0.52
CA ASN A 167 -0.07 -18.98 -0.44
C ASN A 167 -0.86 -18.84 0.87
N THR A 168 -0.23 -18.35 1.93
CA THR A 168 -0.86 -18.17 3.25
C THR A 168 -1.42 -16.76 3.41
N PHE A 169 -0.82 -15.77 2.74
CA PHE A 169 -1.14 -14.37 2.93
C PHE A 169 -2.11 -13.82 1.88
N PHE A 170 -2.05 -14.31 0.64
CA PHE A 170 -2.86 -13.82 -0.47
C PHE A 170 -3.97 -14.81 -0.82
N LEU A 171 -5.17 -14.29 -1.08
CA LEU A 171 -6.27 -15.09 -1.60
C LEU A 171 -6.05 -15.44 -3.07
N SER A 172 -6.44 -16.66 -3.45
CA SER A 172 -6.48 -17.10 -4.85
C SER A 172 -7.73 -16.61 -5.58
N THR A 173 -8.80 -16.27 -4.86
CA THR A 173 -10.08 -15.81 -5.41
C THR A 173 -10.77 -14.82 -4.49
N TYR A 174 -11.46 -13.84 -5.08
CA TYR A 174 -12.26 -12.84 -4.36
C TYR A 174 -13.76 -13.13 -4.49
N HIS A 175 -14.59 -12.44 -3.72
CA HIS A 175 -16.04 -12.65 -3.70
C HIS A 175 -16.76 -11.58 -4.53
N VAL A 176 -17.85 -11.95 -5.19
CA VAL A 176 -18.78 -10.98 -5.78
C VAL A 176 -19.59 -10.37 -4.64
N LEU A 177 -19.89 -9.07 -4.70
CA LEU A 177 -20.91 -8.50 -3.82
C LEU A 177 -22.25 -9.09 -4.24
N GLU A 178 -22.80 -10.01 -3.44
CA GLU A 178 -24.21 -10.32 -3.56
C GLU A 178 -24.97 -9.06 -3.16
N ASP A 179 -25.72 -8.48 -4.11
CA ASP A 179 -26.73 -7.49 -3.78
C ASP A 179 -27.67 -8.16 -2.78
N THR A 180 -27.62 -7.75 -1.51
CA THR A 180 -28.60 -8.16 -0.51
C THR A 180 -29.95 -7.51 -0.86
N GLU A 181 -30.57 -8.00 -1.94
CA GLU A 181 -32.00 -7.97 -2.16
C GLU A 181 -32.54 -9.38 -1.94
N THR A 182 -32.73 -9.74 -0.67
CA THR A 182 -33.83 -10.63 -0.31
C THR A 182 -34.65 -9.94 0.76
N SER A 183 -35.41 -8.94 0.31
CA SER A 183 -36.77 -8.77 0.79
C SER A 183 -37.54 -10.05 0.42
N SER A 184 -37.66 -10.96 1.37
CA SER A 184 -38.67 -12.01 1.31
C SER A 184 -39.28 -12.15 2.69
N ASN A 185 -40.43 -11.49 2.82
CA ASN A 185 -41.44 -11.74 3.82
C ASN A 185 -41.60 -13.24 4.11
N GLN A 186 -41.61 -13.59 5.40
CA GLN A 186 -42.60 -14.50 5.97
C GLN A 186 -42.81 -14.16 7.44
#